data_AF-A0A8T1VQD4-F1
#
_entry.id   AF-A0A8T1VQD4-F1
#
_cell.length_a   1.000
_cell.length_b   1.000
_cell.length_c   1.000
_cell.angle_alpha   90.00
_cell.angle_beta   90.00
_cell.angle_gamma   90.00
#
_symmetry.space_group_name_H-M   'P 1'
#
loop_
_entity.id
_entity.type
_entity.pdbx_description
1 polymer ?
#
loop_
_entity_poly.entity_id
_entity_poly.type
_entity_poly.pdbx_seq_one_letter_code
_entity_poly.pdbx_strand_id
1 'polypeptide(L)'
;MQGELRIYREPNFKRLRQLIRVTAGNLCYDMPCATLSSSISSSRWTGLPTTGSNFADGQVKIAFYAATNCTGNATVLNTSVGEVSNFAQFGMDNAITSIAVLETSTAMLHESKDLCK
;
A
#
# COMPACT_ATOMS: atom_id res chain seq x y z
N MET A 1 -9.05 -11.41 7.15
CA MET A 1 -7.78 -11.31 6.37
C MET A 1 -6.61 -11.15 7.33
N GLN A 2 -5.44 -11.71 7.01
CA GLN A 2 -4.18 -11.47 7.73
C GLN A 2 -3.02 -11.35 6.73
N GLY A 3 -2.78 -10.12 6.29
CA GLY A 3 -1.72 -9.80 5.34
C GLY A 3 -0.51 -9.13 5.99
N GLU A 4 0.62 -9.24 5.34
CA GLU A 4 1.84 -8.50 5.68
C GLU A 4 2.30 -7.69 4.48
N LEU A 5 2.57 -6.41 4.71
CA LEU A 5 3.17 -5.50 3.74
C LEU A 5 4.50 -5.00 4.30
N ARG A 6 5.57 -5.17 3.51
CA ARG A 6 6.92 -4.72 3.83
C ARG A 6 7.27 -3.57 2.90
N ILE A 7 7.67 -2.44 3.48
CA ILE A 7 8.11 -1.25 2.73
C ILE A 7 9.61 -1.02 2.95
N TYR A 8 10.28 -0.63 1.88
CA TYR A 8 11.73 -0.58 1.79
C TYR A 8 12.20 0.80 1.33
N ARG A 9 13.32 1.25 1.89
CA ARG A 9 13.88 2.57 1.58
C ARG A 9 14.45 2.67 0.18
N GLU A 10 14.90 1.55 -0.35
CA GLU A 10 15.60 1.49 -1.63
C GLU A 10 14.89 0.56 -2.60
N PRO A 11 15.14 0.69 -3.91
CA PRO A 11 14.70 -0.29 -4.89
C PRO A 11 15.25 -1.69 -4.59
N ASN A 12 14.61 -2.70 -5.17
CA ASN A 12 14.98 -4.11 -5.07
C ASN A 12 15.01 -4.62 -3.62
N PHE A 13 14.08 -4.15 -2.80
CA PHE A 13 13.81 -4.66 -1.45
C PHE A 13 14.97 -4.48 -0.47
N LYS A 14 15.77 -3.43 -0.68
CA LYS A 14 16.90 -3.09 0.17
C LYS A 14 16.46 -2.15 1.29
N ARG A 15 17.07 -2.32 2.48
CA ARG A 15 16.83 -1.52 3.69
C ARG A 15 15.34 -1.49 4.08
N LEU A 16 14.87 -2.60 4.65
CA LEU A 16 13.51 -2.70 5.23
C LEU A 16 13.28 -1.56 6.22
N ARG A 17 12.17 -0.85 6.05
CA ARG A 17 11.77 0.26 6.93
C ARG A 17 10.71 -0.16 7.92
N GLN A 18 9.66 -0.81 7.41
CA GLN A 18 8.53 -1.20 8.24
C GLN A 18 7.85 -2.43 7.68
N LEU A 19 7.32 -3.22 8.60
CA LEU A 19 6.35 -4.27 8.34
C LEU A 19 4.99 -3.80 8.87
N ILE A 20 4.02 -3.73 7.98
CA ILE A 20 2.65 -3.32 8.24
C ILE A 20 1.79 -4.58 8.22
N ARG A 21 1.08 -4.84 9.32
CA ARG A 21 0.08 -5.91 9.38
C ARG A 21 -1.24 -5.38 8.86
N VAL A 22 -1.71 -5.98 7.77
CA VAL A 22 -2.96 -5.61 7.11
C VAL A 22 -4.05 -6.58 7.58
N THR A 23 -4.94 -6.07 8.43
CA THR A 23 -5.98 -6.86 9.11
C THR A 23 -7.36 -6.68 8.49
N ALA A 24 -7.56 -5.60 7.74
CA ALA A 24 -8.81 -5.27 7.06
C ALA A 24 -8.52 -4.66 5.68
N GLY A 25 -9.35 -5.01 4.69
CA GLY A 25 -9.47 -4.25 3.45
C GLY A 25 -10.16 -2.90 3.70
N ASN A 26 -10.05 -1.98 2.74
CA ASN A 26 -10.70 -0.67 2.75
C ASN A 26 -10.37 0.21 3.97
N LEU A 27 -9.24 -0.09 4.61
CA LEU A 27 -8.64 0.70 5.68
C LEU A 27 -7.42 1.43 5.12
N CYS A 28 -7.35 2.74 5.38
CA CYS A 28 -6.21 3.55 4.99
C CYS A 28 -5.11 3.46 6.05
N TYR A 29 -3.90 3.14 5.63
CA TYR A 29 -2.70 3.16 6.45
C TYR A 29 -1.88 4.39 6.11
N ASP A 30 -1.95 5.41 6.97
CA ASP A 30 -1.26 6.69 6.79
C ASP A 30 0.13 6.66 7.41
N MET A 31 1.09 7.30 6.74
CA MET A 31 2.47 7.44 7.19
C MET A 31 2.88 8.92 7.16
N PRO A 32 2.29 9.80 7.98
CA PRO A 32 2.52 11.25 7.93
C PRO A 32 3.91 11.67 8.45
N CYS A 33 4.66 10.77 9.08
CA CYS A 33 5.96 11.09 9.66
C CYS A 33 7.08 11.07 8.62
N ALA A 34 7.96 12.08 8.70
CA ALA A 34 9.14 12.26 7.84
C ALA A 34 10.08 11.04 7.77
N THR A 35 10.03 10.14 8.75
CA THR A 35 10.84 8.92 8.78
C THR A 35 10.38 7.85 7.80
N LEU A 36 9.09 7.87 7.43
CA LEU A 36 8.45 6.91 6.52
C LEU A 36 7.90 7.60 5.26
N SER A 37 7.24 8.75 5.40
CA SER A 37 6.85 9.60 4.28
C SER A 37 8.09 9.97 3.48
N SER A 38 8.01 9.89 2.15
CA SER A 38 9.08 10.25 1.23
C SER A 38 10.36 9.38 1.23
N SER A 39 10.27 8.15 1.73
CA SER A 39 11.41 7.23 1.69
C SER A 39 11.02 5.80 1.32
N ILE A 40 10.02 5.62 0.47
CA ILE A 40 9.57 4.31 0.00
C ILE A 40 9.91 4.18 -1.49
N SER A 41 10.75 3.19 -1.80
CA SER A 41 11.21 2.92 -3.16
C SER A 41 10.87 1.51 -3.65
N SER A 42 10.59 0.58 -2.75
CA SER A 42 10.05 -0.74 -3.10
C SER A 42 9.16 -1.31 -2.00
N SER A 43 8.31 -2.28 -2.35
CA SER A 43 7.43 -2.96 -1.39
C SER A 43 7.19 -4.42 -1.77
N ARG A 44 6.90 -5.24 -0.76
CA ARG A 44 6.47 -6.64 -0.93
C ARG A 44 5.29 -6.91 -0.02
N TRP A 45 4.35 -7.73 -0.46
CA TRP A 45 3.24 -8.15 0.37
C TRP A 45 2.92 -9.62 0.18
N THR A 46 2.38 -10.21 1.25
CA THR A 46 1.99 -11.61 1.32
C THR A 46 0.73 -11.75 2.16
N GLY A 47 -0.06 -12.80 1.93
CA GLY A 47 -1.28 -13.05 2.72
C GLY A 47 -2.43 -12.06 2.47
N LEU A 48 -2.30 -11.19 1.47
CA LEU A 48 -3.43 -10.39 0.98
C LEU A 48 -4.37 -11.27 0.15
N PRO A 49 -5.70 -11.08 0.23
CA PRO A 49 -6.64 -11.73 -0.65
C PRO A 49 -6.33 -11.32 -2.09
N THR A 50 -6.42 -12.27 -3.02
CA THR A 50 -6.15 -12.05 -4.45
C THR A 50 -7.43 -11.98 -5.29
N THR A 51 -8.53 -12.50 -4.76
CA THR A 51 -9.85 -12.50 -5.40
C THR A 51 -10.84 -11.69 -4.57
N GLY A 52 -11.69 -10.92 -5.26
CA GLY A 52 -12.67 -10.04 -4.65
C GLY A 52 -13.77 -9.68 -5.64
N SER A 53 -14.83 -9.02 -5.18
CA SER A 53 -16.00 -8.69 -6.02
C SER A 53 -16.07 -7.21 -6.41
N ASN A 54 -15.20 -6.36 -5.87
CA ASN A 54 -15.27 -4.92 -6.09
C ASN A 54 -14.89 -4.48 -7.51
N PHE A 55 -13.90 -5.15 -8.11
CA PHE A 55 -13.42 -4.83 -9.46
C PHE A 55 -13.97 -5.82 -10.47
N ALA A 56 -14.21 -5.35 -11.70
CA ALA A 56 -14.80 -6.16 -12.77
C ALA A 56 -13.94 -7.38 -13.16
N ASP A 57 -12.63 -7.33 -12.90
CA ASP A 57 -11.70 -8.44 -13.14
C ASP A 57 -11.68 -9.46 -11.99
N GLY A 58 -12.49 -9.26 -10.95
CA GLY A 58 -12.58 -10.14 -9.80
C GLY A 58 -11.33 -10.13 -8.91
N GLN A 59 -10.44 -9.15 -9.07
CA GLN A 59 -9.18 -9.09 -8.32
C GLN A 59 -9.17 -8.00 -7.27
N VAL A 60 -8.62 -8.33 -6.11
CA VAL A 60 -8.33 -7.34 -5.06
C VAL A 60 -7.14 -6.50 -5.50
N LYS A 61 -7.19 -5.21 -5.17
CA LYS A 61 -6.11 -4.27 -5.49
C LYS A 61 -5.41 -3.79 -4.22
N ILE A 62 -4.15 -3.42 -4.36
CA ILE A 62 -3.44 -2.59 -3.39
C ILE A 62 -3.13 -1.26 -4.06
N ALA A 63 -3.37 -0.18 -3.34
CA ALA A 63 -3.17 1.19 -3.80
C ALA A 63 -2.16 1.90 -2.91
N PHE A 64 -1.17 2.52 -3.54
CA PHE A 64 -0.16 3.37 -2.89
C PHE A 64 -0.41 4.81 -3.31
N TYR A 65 -0.66 5.69 -2.33
CA TYR A 65 -1.10 7.07 -2.55
C TYR A 65 0.01 8.07 -2.19
N ALA A 66 0.04 9.18 -2.93
CA ALA A 66 0.99 10.29 -2.72
C ALA A 66 0.51 11.34 -1.70
N ALA A 67 -0.74 11.25 -1.25
CA ALA A 67 -1.27 12.08 -0.17
C ALA A 67 -1.85 11.22 0.96
N THR A 68 -1.99 11.81 2.13
CA THR A 68 -2.59 11.14 3.30
C THR A 68 -4.09 10.90 3.09
N ASN A 69 -4.69 10.08 3.96
CA ASN A 69 -6.07 9.63 3.91
C ASN A 69 -6.42 8.87 2.62
N CYS A 70 -5.41 8.32 1.93
CA CYS A 70 -5.60 7.53 0.70
C CYS A 70 -6.27 8.34 -0.41
N THR A 71 -5.72 9.53 -0.64
CA THR A 71 -6.19 10.51 -1.63
C THR A 71 -5.06 10.88 -2.61
N GLY A 72 -5.40 11.68 -3.62
CA GLY A 72 -4.43 12.18 -4.59
C GLY A 72 -3.96 11.12 -5.60
N ASN A 73 -2.76 11.32 -6.16
CA ASN A 73 -2.20 10.41 -7.15
C ASN A 73 -1.91 9.03 -6.53
N ALA A 74 -2.17 7.96 -7.27
CA ALA A 74 -2.03 6.60 -6.77
C ALA A 74 -1.50 5.62 -7.82
N THR A 75 -0.66 4.69 -7.38
CA THR A 75 -0.37 3.46 -8.12
C THR A 75 -1.25 2.34 -7.58
N VAL A 76 -2.06 1.74 -8.46
CA VAL A 76 -2.98 0.65 -8.12
C VAL A 76 -2.53 -0.62 -8.83
N LEU A 77 -2.38 -1.71 -8.08
CA LEU A 77 -1.85 -2.98 -8.55
C LEU A 77 -2.70 -4.14 -8.04
N ASN A 78 -2.70 -5.26 -8.75
CA ASN A 78 -3.35 -6.47 -8.25
C ASN A 78 -2.54 -7.02 -7.09
N THR A 79 -3.22 -7.44 -6.01
CA THR A 79 -2.52 -8.05 -4.86
C THR A 79 -1.83 -9.36 -5.24
N SER A 80 -2.24 -10.00 -6.33
CA SER A 80 -1.59 -11.18 -6.93
C SER A 80 -0.17 -10.92 -7.45
N VAL A 81 0.20 -9.65 -7.72
CA VAL A 81 1.57 -9.29 -8.13
C VAL A 81 2.58 -9.53 -7.00
N GLY A 82 2.17 -9.33 -5.74
CA GLY A 82 2.98 -9.60 -4.56
C GLY A 82 4.09 -8.58 -4.27
N GLU A 83 4.50 -7.75 -5.23
CA GLU A 83 5.60 -6.81 -5.03
C GLU A 83 5.67 -5.64 -6.01
N VAL A 84 6.42 -4.62 -5.63
CA VAL A 84 6.95 -3.57 -6.50
C VAL A 84 8.44 -3.43 -6.21
N SER A 85 9.28 -3.82 -7.16
CA SER A 85 10.74 -3.74 -7.02
C SER A 85 11.29 -2.31 -7.13
N ASN A 86 10.58 -1.41 -7.83
CA ASN A 86 10.98 -0.01 -7.94
C ASN A 86 9.75 0.88 -8.20
N PHE A 87 9.43 1.81 -7.30
CA PHE A 87 8.32 2.75 -7.48
C PHE A 87 8.61 3.88 -8.50
N ALA A 88 9.87 4.09 -8.88
CA ALA A 88 10.24 5.07 -9.89
C ALA A 88 9.60 4.77 -11.25
N GLN A 89 9.34 3.49 -11.56
CA GLN A 89 8.65 3.09 -12.80
C GLN A 89 7.21 3.63 -12.90
N PHE A 90 6.62 4.01 -11.75
CA PHE A 90 5.29 4.59 -11.67
C PHE A 90 5.33 6.10 -11.36
N GLY A 91 6.52 6.72 -11.31
CA GLY A 91 6.67 8.10 -10.87
C GLY A 91 6.33 8.33 -9.39
N MET A 92 6.35 7.26 -8.57
CA MET A 92 5.94 7.28 -7.16
C MET A 92 7.11 7.04 -6.19
N ASP A 93 8.35 7.05 -6.69
CA ASP A 93 9.53 6.89 -5.85
C ASP A 93 9.59 8.01 -4.81
N ASN A 94 9.73 7.66 -3.54
CA ASN A 94 9.79 8.62 -2.45
C ASN A 94 8.58 9.59 -2.40
N ALA A 95 7.44 9.19 -2.94
CA ALA A 95 6.21 10.01 -2.91
C ALA A 95 5.10 9.39 -2.05
N ILE A 96 5.21 8.10 -1.71
CA ILE A 96 4.14 7.37 -1.03
C ILE A 96 4.00 7.87 0.42
N THR A 97 2.77 8.20 0.79
CA THR A 97 2.39 8.67 2.13
C THR A 97 1.27 7.84 2.75
N SER A 98 0.49 7.11 1.96
CA SER A 98 -0.52 6.19 2.50
C SER A 98 -0.79 5.00 1.59
N ILE A 99 -1.38 3.95 2.15
CA ILE A 99 -1.59 2.67 1.47
C ILE A 99 -2.96 2.10 1.87
N ALA A 100 -3.67 1.50 0.91
CA ALA A 100 -4.88 0.73 1.21
C ALA A 100 -4.98 -0.54 0.36
N VAL A 101 -5.59 -1.57 0.92
CA VAL A 101 -6.03 -2.75 0.16
C VAL A 101 -7.49 -2.55 -0.20
N LEU A 102 -7.80 -2.48 -1.48
CA LEU A 102 -9.15 -2.25 -2.01
C LEU A 102 -9.81 -3.62 -2.26
N GLU A 103 -10.48 -4.15 -1.24
CA GLU A 103 -11.04 -5.50 -1.26
C GLU A 103 -12.50 -5.50 -1.70
N THR A 104 -13.34 -4.72 -1.02
CA THR A 104 -14.80 -4.70 -1.22
C THR A 104 -15.32 -3.37 -1.77
N SER A 105 -14.51 -2.32 -1.72
CA SER A 105 -14.85 -0.98 -2.23
C SER A 105 -13.62 -0.27 -2.79
N THR A 106 -13.81 0.82 -3.55
CA THR A 106 -12.75 1.80 -3.82
C THR A 106 -12.73 2.93 -2.79
N ALA A 107 -13.79 3.07 -1.99
CA ALA A 107 -13.86 3.99 -0.86
C ALA A 107 -13.22 3.38 0.40
N MET A 108 -12.70 4.24 1.28
CA MET A 108 -12.27 3.82 2.63
C MET A 108 -13.51 3.63 3.50
N LEU A 109 -13.64 2.46 4.11
CA LEU A 109 -14.80 2.07 4.94
C LEU A 109 -14.48 2.12 6.44
N HIS A 110 -13.21 2.32 6.77
CA HIS A 110 -12.71 2.37 8.14
C HIS A 110 -11.94 3.66 8.38
N GLU A 111 -11.87 4.08 9.65
CA GLU A 111 -11.01 5.17 10.05
C GLU A 111 -9.55 4.87 9.68
N SER A 112 -8.84 5.92 9.26
CA SER A 112 -7.42 5.84 8.92
C SER A 112 -6.59 5.41 10.12
N LYS A 113 -5.61 4.53 9.89
CA LYS A 113 -4.61 4.13 10.87
C LYS A 113 -3.30 4.85 10.61
N ASP A 114 -2.88 5.68 11.57
CA ASP A 114 -1.55 6.30 11.58
C ASP A 114 -0.50 5.25 11.96
N LEU A 115 0.46 4.99 11.07
CA LEU A 115 1.54 4.03 11.26
C LEU A 115 2.76 4.60 11.98
N CYS A 116 2.74 5.89 12.30
CA CYS A 116 3.82 6.60 12.98
C CYS A 116 3.60 6.70 14.50
N LYS A 117 2.51 6.15 15.03
CA LYS A 117 2.12 6.20 16.44
C LYS A 117 2.01 4.81 17.06
#